data_AF-F4GQS3-F1
#
_entry.id   AF-F4GQS3-F1
#
_cell.length_a   1.000
_cell.length_b   1.000
_cell.length_c   1.000
_cell.angle_alpha   90.00
_cell.angle_beta   90.00
_cell.angle_gamma   90.00
#
_symmetry.space_group_name_H-M   'P 1'
#
loop_
_entity.id
_entity.type
_entity.pdbx_description
1 polymer ?
#
loop_
_entity_poly.entity_id
_entity_poly.type
_entity_poly.pdbx_seq_one_letter_code
_entity_poly.pdbx_strand_id
1 'polypeptide(L)' 'MLTILAGVYTKEEGERDVREGLTDLVAFGRPFISNPDLVERLKNDWPLTAPDHSTFYGGDRVGYIDYPVYETSAV' A
#
# COMPACT_ATOMS: atom_id res chain seq x y z
N MET A 1 12.24 -4.53 -21.84
CA MET A 1 12.48 -5.29 -20.60
C MET A 1 11.59 -4.66 -19.57
N LEU A 2 10.70 -5.43 -18.94
CA LEU A 2 9.78 -4.89 -17.94
C LEU A 2 10.52 -4.60 -16.63
N THR A 3 10.30 -3.44 -16.02
CA THR A 3 10.93 -3.02 -14.77
C THR A 3 9.91 -2.79 -13.66
N ILE A 4 10.35 -3.07 -12.42
CA ILE A 4 9.58 -2.83 -11.20
C ILE A 4 10.49 -2.06 -10.24
N LEU A 5 10.08 -0.87 -9.82
CA LEU A 5 10.74 -0.12 -8.76
C LEU A 5 10.03 -0.34 -7.42
N ALA A 6 10.80 -0.49 -6.36
CA ALA A 6 10.30 -0.72 -5.01
C ALA A 6 11.07 0.16 -4.01
N GLY A 7 10.37 0.69 -3.01
CA GLY A 7 10.95 1.65 -2.06
C GLY A 7 9.90 2.32 -1.18
N VAL A 8 10.31 3.37 -0.46
CA VAL A 8 9.40 4.21 0.32
C VAL A 8 8.68 5.16 -0.64
N TYR A 9 7.79 4.60 -1.47
CA TYR A 9 7.01 5.34 -2.45
C TYR A 9 5.73 5.91 -1.83
N THR A 10 5.38 7.13 -2.20
CA THR A 10 4.00 7.64 -2.11
C THR A 10 3.20 7.32 -3.38
N LYS A 11 1.88 7.55 -3.35
CA LYS A 11 1.01 7.43 -4.54
C LYS A 11 1.53 8.33 -5.66
N GLU A 12 1.80 9.58 -5.32
CA GLU A 12 2.17 10.65 -6.25
C GLU A 12 3.52 10.37 -6.91
N GLU A 13 4.50 9.90 -6.13
CA GLU A 13 5.81 9.51 -6.66
C GLU A 13 5.70 8.31 -7.60
N GLY A 14 4.90 7.31 -7.22
CA GLY A 14 4.71 6.12 -8.05
C GLY A 14 4.00 6.45 -9.37
N GLU A 15 2.95 7.27 -9.32
CA GLU A 15 2.24 7.74 -10.51
C GLU A 15 3.11 8.59 -11.42
N ARG A 16 3.96 9.45 -10.85
CA ARG A 16 4.92 10.26 -11.62
C ARG A 16 5.91 9.36 -12.34
N ASP A 17 6.57 8.45 -11.63
CA ASP A 17 7.65 7.63 -12.19
C ASP A 17 7.15 6.69 -13.31
N VAL A 18 5.92 6.16 -13.18
CA VAL A 18 5.27 5.39 -14.24
C VAL A 18 4.93 6.29 -15.44
N ARG A 19 4.39 7.49 -15.20
CA ARG A 19 3.99 8.43 -16.27
C ARG A 19 5.18 8.98 -17.05
N GLU A 20 6.30 9.19 -16.38
CA GLU A 20 7.56 9.66 -16.99
C GLU A 20 8.36 8.53 -17.67
N GLY A 21 7.89 7.28 -17.57
CA GLY A 21 8.53 6.11 -18.19
C GLY A 21 9.80 5.65 -17.49
N LEU A 22 9.99 6.03 -16.21
CA LEU A 22 11.12 5.57 -15.40
C LEU A 22 11.00 4.08 -15.05
N THR A 23 9.77 3.59 -14.89
CA THR A 23 9.46 2.18 -14.61
C THR A 23 8.11 1.78 -15.20
N ASP A 24 7.92 0.48 -15.49
CA ASP A 24 6.62 -0.04 -15.90
C ASP A 24 5.67 -0.21 -14.71
N LEU A 25 6.21 -0.53 -13.53
CA LEU A 25 5.45 -0.83 -12.31
C LEU A 25 6.15 -0.29 -11.05
N VAL A 26 5.36 -0.04 -10.01
CA VAL A 26 5.83 0.34 -8.66
C VAL A 26 5.27 -0.64 -7.63
N ALA A 27 6.13 -1.15 -6.75
CA ALA A 27 5.78 -2.08 -5.70
C ALA A 27 5.74 -1.39 -4.32
N PHE A 28 4.66 -1.63 -3.59
CA PHE A 28 4.46 -1.16 -2.22
C PHE A 28 4.57 -2.33 -1.24
N GLY A 29 5.40 -2.20 -0.21
CA GLY A 29 5.56 -3.20 0.84
C GLY A 29 4.79 -2.84 2.11
N ARG A 30 5.37 -1.95 2.92
CA ARG A 30 4.81 -1.54 4.22
C ARG A 30 3.36 -1.06 4.16
N PRO A 31 2.93 -0.25 3.17
CA PRO A 31 1.53 0.15 3.07
C PRO A 31 0.58 -1.03 2.85
N PHE A 32 1.01 -2.09 2.16
CA PHE A 32 0.20 -3.28 1.92
C PHE A 32 0.05 -4.16 3.17
N ILE A 33 0.99 -4.10 4.13
CA ILE A 33 0.88 -4.86 5.39
C ILE A 33 -0.37 -4.43 6.16
N SER A 34 -0.59 -3.12 6.29
CA SER A 34 -1.68 -2.56 7.10
C SER A 34 -2.95 -2.19 6.33
N ASN A 35 -2.90 -2.29 4.99
CA ASN A 35 -4.01 -1.94 4.10
C ASN A 35 -4.21 -3.09 3.11
N PRO A 36 -4.99 -4.13 3.44
CA PRO A 36 -5.26 -5.23 2.51
C PRO A 36 -5.95 -4.76 1.23
N ASP A 37 -6.66 -3.63 1.30
CA ASP A 37 -7.37 -2.93 0.24
C ASP A 37 -6.58 -1.74 -0.33
N LEU A 38 -5.24 -1.72 -0.20
CA LEU A 38 -4.40 -0.58 -0.60
C LEU A 38 -4.71 -0.06 -2.00
N VAL A 39 -4.92 -0.95 -2.98
CA VAL A 39 -5.23 -0.57 -4.36
C VAL A 39 -6.47 0.34 -4.42
N GLU A 40 -7.53 -0.01 -3.70
CA GLU A 40 -8.76 0.79 -3.69
C GLU A 40 -8.59 2.08 -2.90
N ARG A 41 -7.81 2.05 -1.82
CA ARG A 41 -7.47 3.29 -1.10
C ARG A 41 -6.69 4.27 -1.97
N LEU A 42 -5.70 3.79 -2.72
CA LEU A 42 -4.92 4.62 -3.64
C LEU A 42 -5.79 5.16 -4.78
N LYS A 43 -6.69 4.34 -5.35
CA LYS A 43 -7.61 4.79 -6.41
C LYS A 43 -8.61 5.86 -5.95
N ASN A 44 -9.13 5.74 -4.73
CA ASN A 44 -10.18 6.61 -4.20
C ASN A 44 -9.65 7.71 -3.26
N ASP A 45 -8.33 7.82 -3.11
CA ASP A 45 -7.68 8.74 -2.17
C ASP A 45 -8.18 8.59 -0.72
N TRP A 46 -8.46 7.34 -0.31
CA TRP A 46 -8.86 7.04 1.06
C TRP A 46 -7.66 7.02 2.01
N PRO A 47 -7.87 7.36 3.30
CA PRO A 47 -6.81 7.34 4.30
C PRO A 47 -6.16 5.96 4.44
N LEU A 48 -4.82 5.92 4.51
CA LEU A 48 -4.07 4.71 4.77
C LEU A 48 -3.94 4.46 6.27
N THR A 49 -4.14 3.20 6.68
CA THR A 49 -3.85 2.72 8.02
C THR A 49 -2.34 2.61 8.21
N ALA A 50 -1.82 3.21 9.27
CA ALA A 50 -0.41 3.11 9.62
C ALA A 50 -0.08 1.67 10.08
N PRO A 51 1.05 1.09 9.62
CA PRO A 51 1.43 -0.25 10.04
C PRO A 51 2.04 -0.27 11.45
N ASP A 52 1.75 -1.31 12.21
CA ASP A 52 2.44 -1.60 13.47
C ASP A 52 3.73 -2.38 13.21
N HIS A 53 4.87 -1.68 13.29
CA HIS A 53 6.19 -2.27 13.05
C HIS A 53 6.57 -3.37 14.04
N SER A 54 5.96 -3.41 15.23
CA SER A 54 6.25 -4.45 16.23
C SER A 54 5.75 -5.83 15.81
N THR A 55 4.81 -5.87 14.85
CA THR A 55 4.15 -7.10 14.37
C THR A 55 4.69 -7.60 13.03
N PHE A 56 5.70 -6.95 12.45
CA PHE A 56 6.19 -7.27 11.10
C PHE A 56 6.84 -8.65 10.95
N TYR A 57 7.47 -9.14 12.02
CA TYR A 57 8.26 -10.37 11.96
C TYR A 57 7.85 -11.31 13.11
N GLY A 58 7.33 -12.49 12.75
CA GLY A 58 6.77 -13.42 13.72
C GLY A 58 5.37 -13.00 14.18
N GLY A 59 4.97 -13.41 15.39
CA GLY A 59 3.65 -13.09 15.95
C GLY A 59 2.57 -14.12 15.63
N ASP A 60 1.32 -13.71 15.80
CA ASP A 60 0.13 -14.52 15.56
C ASP A 60 -0.77 -13.88 14.49
N ARG A 61 -2.07 -13.76 14.77
CA ARG A 61 -3.03 -13.13 13.87
C ARG A 61 -2.93 -11.60 13.85
N VAL A 62 -2.44 -11.01 14.94
CA VAL A 62 -2.44 -9.56 15.17
C VAL A 62 -1.37 -8.87 14.34
N GLY A 63 -1.77 -7.88 13.55
CA GLY A 63 -0.90 -7.17 12.63
C GLY A 63 -0.55 -7.97 11.38
N TYR A 64 -1.33 -9.03 11.08
CA TYR A 64 -1.12 -9.87 9.89
C TYR A 64 -2.38 -10.03 9.05
N ILE A 65 -3.46 -10.59 9.62
CA ILE A 65 -4.73 -10.82 8.88
C ILE A 65 -5.94 -10.10 9.50
N ASP A 66 -5.71 -9.23 10.48
CA ASP A 66 -6.75 -8.52 11.23
C ASP A 66 -6.83 -7.02 10.92
N TYR A 67 -6.02 -6.51 9.98
CA TYR A 67 -6.17 -5.15 9.49
C TYR A 67 -7.52 -4.96 8.78
N PRO A 68 -8.31 -3.93 9.14
CA PRO A 68 -9.62 -3.71 8.54
C PRO A 68 -9.48 -3.17 7.12
N VAL A 69 -10.39 -3.60 6.25
CA VAL A 69 -10.65 -2.92 4.96
C VAL A 69 -11.31 -1.57 5.22
N TYR A 70 -11.16 -0.63 4.29
CA TYR A 70 -11.87 0.64 4.38
C TYR A 70 -13.37 0.41 4.18
N GLU A 71 -14.17 0.79 5.18
CA GLU A 71 -15.62 0.80 5.07
C GLU A 71 -16.07 2.18 4.58
N THR A 72 -16.58 2.23 3.34
CA THR A 72 -17.29 3.42 2.87
C THR A 72 -18.64 3.47 3.57
N SER A 73 -18.77 4.32 4.58
CA SER A 73 -20.07 4.63 5.16
C SER A 73 -20.89 5.34 4.08
N ALA A 74 -21.79 4.62 3.41
CA ALA A 74 -22.80 5.21 2.55
C ALA A 74 -23.70 6.10 3.43
N VAL A 75 -23.59 7.40 3.24
CA VAL A 75 -24.54 8.40 3.76
C VAL A 75 -25.21 9.08 2.57
#